data_AF-A0A370GFW2-F1
#
_entry.id   AF-A0A370GFW2-F1
#
_cell.length_a   1.000
_cell.length_b   1.000
_cell.length_c   1.000
_cell.angle_alpha   90.00
_cell.angle_beta   90.00
_cell.angle_gamma   90.00
#
_symmetry.space_group_name_H-M   'P 1'
#
loop_
_entity.id
_entity.type
_entity.pdbx_description
1 polymer ?
#
loop_
_entity_poly.entity_id
_entity_poly.type
_entity_poly.pdbx_seq_one_letter_code
_entity_poly.pdbx_strand_id
1 'polypeptide(L)'
;MEKVLISIPDQLAARMRATIPARQRSKIITLLIEEEIEKRERALYECALAVEQDNELRREMEEWNVTLNDGLTEEGKSALTGKIKSK
;
A
#
# COMPACT_ATOMS: atom_id res chain seq x y z
N MET A 1 -7.58 -18.37 11.01
CA MET A 1 -6.79 -18.83 9.86
C MET A 1 -7.75 -18.95 8.69
N GLU A 2 -7.60 -18.06 7.72
CA GLU A 2 -8.41 -18.05 6.49
C GLU A 2 -8.01 -19.20 5.57
N LYS A 3 -8.97 -19.78 4.85
CA LYS A 3 -8.72 -20.82 3.86
C LYS A 3 -9.11 -20.29 2.49
N VAL A 4 -8.19 -20.38 1.55
CA VAL A 4 -8.41 -19.93 0.17
C VAL A 4 -8.28 -21.11 -0.78
N LEU A 5 -9.26 -21.26 -1.66
CA LEU A 5 -9.18 -22.17 -2.79
C LEU A 5 -8.64 -21.41 -3.99
N ILE A 6 -7.61 -21.96 -4.64
CA ILE A 6 -6.99 -21.35 -5.81
C ILE A 6 -7.04 -22.31 -7.00
N SER A 7 -7.25 -21.75 -8.18
CA SER A 7 -7.12 -22.46 -9.44
C SER A 7 -5.70 -22.31 -9.96
N ILE A 8 -5.05 -23.43 -10.28
CA ILE A 8 -3.72 -23.47 -10.90
C ILE A 8 -3.75 -24.43 -12.09
N PRO A 9 -2.89 -24.26 -13.11
CA PRO A 9 -2.85 -25.16 -14.25
C PRO A 9 -2.60 -26.61 -13.83
N ASP A 10 -3.29 -27.57 -14.45
CA ASP A 10 -3.23 -28.98 -14.07
C ASP A 10 -1.80 -29.54 -14.08
N GLN A 11 -1.01 -29.16 -15.09
CA GLN A 11 0.39 -29.56 -15.20
C GLN A 11 1.24 -29.06 -14.02
N LEU A 12 0.98 -27.83 -13.55
CA LEU A 12 1.66 -27.27 -12.39
C LEU A 12 1.20 -27.97 -11.11
N ALA A 13 -0.11 -28.23 -10.97
CA ALA A 13 -0.66 -28.96 -9.83
C ALA A 13 -0.09 -30.39 -9.73
N ALA A 14 0.09 -31.07 -10.87
CA ALA A 14 0.68 -32.40 -10.93
C ALA A 14 2.15 -32.37 -10.49
N ARG A 15 2.95 -31.45 -11.05
CA ARG A 15 4.36 -31.28 -10.66
C ARG A 15 4.50 -30.95 -9.18
N MET A 16 3.75 -29.97 -8.69
CA MET A 16 3.74 -29.56 -7.28
C MET A 16 3.43 -30.75 -6.36
N ARG A 17 2.43 -31.57 -6.69
CA ARG A 17 2.07 -32.75 -5.89
C ARG A 17 3.13 -33.86 -5.92
N ALA A 18 3.83 -34.00 -7.04
CA ALA A 18 4.89 -34.99 -7.20
C ALA A 18 6.19 -34.59 -6.49
N THR A 19 6.52 -33.30 -6.46
CA THR A 19 7.80 -32.81 -5.92
C THR A 19 7.72 -32.37 -4.46
N ILE A 20 6.55 -31.92 -3.99
CA ILE A 20 6.40 -31.41 -2.62
C ILE A 20 5.75 -32.48 -1.73
N PRO A 21 6.37 -32.84 -0.59
CA PRO A 21 5.81 -33.78 0.36
C PRO A 21 4.39 -33.42 0.81
N ALA A 22 3.59 -34.46 1.06
CA ALA A 22 2.27 -34.27 1.65
C ALA A 22 2.38 -33.48 2.97
N ARG A 23 1.39 -32.62 3.24
CA ARG A 23 1.31 -31.72 4.42
C ARG A 23 2.32 -30.56 4.45
N GLN A 24 3.28 -30.49 3.52
CA GLN A 24 4.19 -29.33 3.41
C GLN A 24 3.76 -28.31 2.35
N ARG A 25 2.82 -28.68 1.47
CA ARG A 25 2.36 -27.84 0.35
C ARG A 25 1.87 -26.47 0.79
N SER A 26 0.97 -26.41 1.77
CA SER A 26 0.44 -25.14 2.27
C SER A 26 1.55 -24.27 2.87
N LYS A 27 2.51 -24.86 3.59
CA LYS A 27 3.66 -24.13 4.14
C LYS A 27 4.49 -23.48 3.03
N ILE A 28 4.80 -24.21 1.96
CA ILE A 28 5.57 -23.67 0.84
C ILE A 28 4.80 -22.57 0.13
N ILE A 29 3.50 -22.76 -0.12
CA ILE A 29 2.65 -21.73 -0.74
C ILE A 29 2.60 -20.48 0.14
N THR A 30 2.47 -20.62 1.46
CA THR A 30 2.50 -19.48 2.39
C THR A 30 3.81 -18.70 2.28
N LEU A 31 4.96 -19.38 2.32
CA LEU A 31 6.27 -18.72 2.19
C LEU A 31 6.41 -17.96 0.87
N LEU A 32 6.00 -18.58 -0.25
CA LEU A 32 6.05 -17.93 -1.56
C LEU A 32 5.11 -16.71 -1.65
N ILE A 33 3.95 -16.77 -1.00
CA ILE A 33 3.01 -15.64 -0.95
C ILE A 33 3.57 -14.52 -0.07
N GLU A 34 4.17 -14.83 1.07
CA GLU A 34 4.80 -13.85 1.96
C GLU A 34 5.94 -13.11 1.25
N GLU A 35 6.83 -13.84 0.57
CA GLU A 35 7.92 -13.25 -0.22
C GLU A 35 7.41 -12.34 -1.34
N GLU A 36 6.35 -12.75 -2.06
CA GLU A 36 5.77 -11.94 -3.13
C GLU A 36 5.03 -10.70 -2.60
N ILE A 37 4.38 -10.79 -1.44
CA ILE A 37 3.76 -9.64 -0.77
C ILE A 37 4.83 -8.63 -0.39
N GLU A 38 5.88 -9.07 0.31
CA GLU A 38 6.96 -8.18 0.75
C GLU A 38 7.61 -7.46 -0.44
N LYS A 39 7.84 -8.18 -1.55
CA LYS A 39 8.37 -7.61 -2.79
C LYS A 39 7.47 -6.49 -3.35
N ARG A 40 6.15 -6.70 -3.38
CA ARG A 40 5.20 -5.70 -3.87
C ARG A 40 5.10 -4.50 -2.95
N GLU A 41 5.05 -4.74 -1.65
CA GLU A 41 5.03 -3.68 -0.64
C GLU A 41 6.29 -2.83 -0.69
N ARG A 42 7.45 -3.46 -0.85
CA ARG A 42 8.72 -2.75 -1.02
C ARG A 42 8.72 -1.86 -2.25
N ALA A 43 8.25 -2.37 -3.40
CA ALA A 43 8.15 -1.56 -4.62
C ALA A 43 7.23 -0.34 -4.43
N LEU A 44 6.10 -0.50 -3.73
CA LEU A 44 5.21 0.62 -3.41
C LEU A 44 5.87 1.62 -2.46
N TYR A 45 6.57 1.13 -1.44
CA TYR A 45 7.32 1.95 -0.49
C TYR A 45 8.42 2.76 -1.18
N GLU A 46 9.22 2.13 -2.05
CA GLU A 46 10.28 2.79 -2.81
C GLU A 46 9.72 3.88 -3.73
N CYS A 47 8.59 3.64 -4.39
CA CYS A 47 7.89 4.66 -5.17
C CYS A 47 7.46 5.86 -4.32
N ALA A 48 6.85 5.62 -3.15
CA ALA A 48 6.46 6.69 -2.24
C ALA A 48 7.67 7.46 -1.71
N LEU A 49 8.75 6.75 -1.35
CA LEU A 49 9.98 7.36 -0.87
C LEU A 49 10.63 8.25 -1.94
N ALA A 50 10.63 7.82 -3.20
CA ALA A 50 11.16 8.61 -4.31
C ALA A 50 10.38 9.93 -4.49
N VAL A 51 9.06 9.88 -4.36
CA VAL A 51 8.18 11.08 -4.40
C VAL A 51 8.51 12.04 -3.26
N GLU A 52 8.63 11.55 -2.03
CA GLU A 52 8.95 12.39 -0.85
C GLU A 52 10.35 13.03 -0.92
N GLN A 53 11.30 12.31 -1.54
CA GLN A 53 12.67 12.78 -1.72
C GLN A 53 12.83 13.73 -2.92
N ASP A 54 11.84 13.82 -3.79
CA ASP A 54 11.84 14.74 -4.92
C ASP A 54 11.65 16.18 -4.41
N ASN A 55 12.76 16.90 -4.35
CA ASN A 55 12.79 18.28 -3.85
C ASN A 55 12.12 19.27 -4.82
N GLU A 56 12.12 18.99 -6.13
CA GLU A 56 11.46 19.86 -7.12
C GLU A 56 9.95 19.72 -6.98
N LEU A 57 9.46 18.47 -6.96
CA LEU A 57 8.05 18.17 -6.70
C LEU A 57 7.60 18.73 -5.35
N ARG A 58 8.38 18.55 -4.28
CA ARG A 58 8.04 19.10 -2.95
C ARG A 58 7.94 20.62 -2.97
N ARG A 59 8.81 21.32 -3.73
CA ARG A 59 8.74 22.77 -3.87
C ARG A 59 7.47 23.18 -4.61
N GLU A 60 7.16 22.51 -5.71
CA GLU A 60 5.91 22.74 -6.45
C GLU A 60 4.70 22.52 -5.53
N MET A 61 4.66 21.44 -4.76
CA MET A 61 3.58 21.18 -3.80
C MET A 61 3.45 22.27 -2.73
N GLU A 62 4.56 22.81 -2.23
CA GLU A 62 4.54 23.94 -1.29
C GLU A 62 3.99 25.22 -1.93
N GLU A 63 4.29 25.47 -3.22
CA GLU A 63 3.75 26.61 -3.96
C GLU A 63 2.22 26.54 -4.06
N TRP A 64 1.62 25.33 -4.12
CA TRP A 64 0.17 25.13 -4.09
C TRP A 64 -0.47 25.33 -2.70
N ASN A 65 0.29 25.40 -1.60
CA ASN A 65 -0.29 25.60 -0.27
C ASN A 65 -1.02 26.95 -0.15
N VAL A 66 -0.71 27.93 -0.99
CA VAL A 66 -1.42 29.22 -0.99
C VAL A 66 -2.91 29.09 -1.36
N THR A 67 -3.27 28.07 -2.14
CA THR A 67 -4.66 27.82 -2.57
C THR A 67 -5.44 26.92 -1.60
N LEU A 68 -4.84 26.46 -0.50
CA LEU A 68 -5.47 25.53 0.46
C LEU A 68 -6.82 26.03 1.02
N ASN A 69 -7.02 27.34 1.07
CA ASN A 69 -8.22 27.97 1.63
C ASN A 69 -9.18 28.53 0.58
N ASP A 70 -8.90 28.31 -0.70
CA ASP A 70 -9.73 28.81 -1.79
C ASP A 70 -11.12 28.14 -1.75
N GLY A 71 -12.17 28.93 -1.85
CA GLY A 71 -13.56 28.44 -1.80
C GLY A 71 -14.09 28.09 -0.40
N LEU A 72 -13.29 28.23 0.67
CA LEU A 72 -13.75 28.02 2.05
C LEU A 72 -14.42 29.29 2.61
N THR A 73 -15.52 29.09 3.36
CA THR A 73 -16.12 30.12 4.22
C THR A 73 -15.27 30.31 5.49
N GLU A 74 -15.44 31.42 6.20
CA GLU A 74 -14.70 31.69 7.45
C GLU A 74 -14.89 30.61 8.53
N GLU A 75 -16.06 29.95 8.54
CA GLU A 75 -16.36 28.79 9.38
C GLU A 75 -15.57 27.55 8.95
N GLY A 76 -15.44 27.31 7.64
CA GLY A 76 -14.62 26.24 7.06
C GLY A 76 -13.11 26.43 7.30
N LYS A 77 -12.63 27.68 7.29
CA LYS A 77 -11.23 28.04 7.61
C LYS A 77 -10.90 27.83 9.10
N SER A 78 -11.87 28.09 9.98
CA SER A 78 -11.71 27.89 11.44
C SER A 78 -11.61 26.40 11.83
N ALA A 79 -12.25 25.50 11.08
CA ALA A 79 -12.22 24.06 11.34
C ALA A 79 -10.86 23.42 11.02
N LEU A 80 -10.15 23.91 10.00
CA LEU A 80 -8.83 23.43 9.59
C LEU A 80 -7.68 23.94 10.48
N THR A 81 -7.89 25.06 11.18
CA THR A 81 -6.84 25.72 11.99
C THR A 81 -6.90 25.38 13.49
N GLY A 82 -7.78 24.46 13.91
CA GLY A 82 -7.81 23.95 15.29
C GLY A 82 -8.12 24.99 16.38
N LYS A 83 -8.51 26.22 16.02
CA LYS A 83 -9.00 27.20 16.99
C LYS A 83 -10.49 26.97 17.24
N ILE A 84 -10.79 25.96 18.04
CA ILE A 84 -12.06 25.87 18.74
C ILE A 84 -12.13 27.12 19.62
N LYS A 85 -12.85 28.16 19.16
CA LYS A 85 -13.20 29.29 20.02
C LYS A 85 -14.15 28.75 21.08
N SER A 86 -13.61 28.45 22.25
CA SER A 86 -14.39 28.28 23.47
C SER A 86 -15.18 29.56 23.72
N LYS A 87 -16.52 29.46 23.64
CA LYS A 87 -17.44 30.34 24.33
C LYS A 87 -18.76 29.61 24.57
#